data_AF-A0A670JIT5-F1
#
_entry.id   AF-A0A670JIT5-F1
#
_cell.length_a   1.000
_cell.length_b   1.000
_cell.length_c   1.000
_cell.angle_alpha   90.00
_cell.angle_beta   90.00
_cell.angle_gamma   90.00
#
_symmetry.space_group_name_H-M   'P 1'
#
loop_
_entity.id
_entity.type
_entity.pdbx_description
1 polymer ?
#
loop_
_entity_poly.entity_id
_entity_poly.type
_entity_poly.pdbx_seq_one_letter_code
_entity_poly.pdbx_strand_id
1 'polypeptide(L)' 'MIPPVDVSPLSKFGRHSVLMGIVHGKKRYDHSKPIAEEESRIAAEEKKKCEEMERIARALAEANKDSMLK' A
#
# COMPACT_ATOMS: atom_id res chain seq x y z
N MET A 1 -21.34 -46.45 6.34
CA MET A 1 -21.46 -44.97 6.28
C MET A 1 -21.65 -44.46 7.69
N ILE A 2 -20.88 -43.46 8.12
CA ILE A 2 -20.99 -42.90 9.47
C ILE A 2 -22.14 -41.88 9.47
N PRO A 3 -23.13 -42.00 10.37
CA PRO A 3 -24.24 -41.05 10.41
C PRO A 3 -23.76 -39.66 10.84
N PRO A 4 -24.42 -38.58 10.38
CA PRO A 4 -24.06 -37.22 10.75
C PRO A 4 -24.21 -37.02 12.26
N VAL A 5 -23.21 -36.39 12.86
CA VAL A 5 -23.20 -36.07 14.29
C VAL A 5 -23.81 -34.69 14.51
N ASP A 6 -24.79 -34.62 15.40
CA ASP A 6 -25.35 -33.35 15.82
C ASP A 6 -24.34 -32.56 16.65
N VAL A 7 -23.97 -31.39 16.14
CA VAL A 7 -23.07 -30.44 16.81
C VAL A 7 -23.86 -29.41 17.59
N SER A 8 -23.28 -28.93 18.70
CA SER A 8 -23.97 -27.98 19.58
C SER A 8 -24.34 -26.68 18.85
N PRO A 9 -25.49 -26.06 19.20
CA PRO A 9 -25.90 -24.77 18.65
C PRO A 9 -24.84 -23.67 18.80
N LEU A 10 -24.06 -23.70 19.89
CA LEU A 10 -22.97 -22.75 20.13
C LEU A 10 -21.83 -22.89 19.11
N SER A 11 -21.46 -24.12 18.75
CA SER A 11 -20.47 -24.38 17.70
C SER A 11 -20.96 -23.93 16.32
N LYS A 12 -22.26 -24.04 16.06
CA LYS A 12 -22.88 -23.51 14.83
C LYS A 12 -22.81 -21.99 14.84
N PHE A 13 -23.20 -21.35 15.94
CA PHE A 13 -23.19 -19.89 16.08
C PHE A 13 -21.78 -19.29 15.91
N GLY A 14 -20.77 -19.88 16.57
CA GLY A 14 -19.38 -19.42 16.45
C GLY A 14 -18.83 -19.49 15.03
N ARG A 15 -19.23 -20.51 14.24
CA ARG A 15 -18.84 -20.58 12.82
C ARG A 15 -19.51 -19.53 11.96
N HIS A 16 -20.77 -19.21 12.24
CA HIS A 16 -21.49 -18.16 11.51
C HIS A 16 -21.00 -16.76 11.90
N SER A 17 -20.57 -16.55 13.15
CA SER A 17 -20.02 -15.25 13.56
C SER A 17 -18.68 -14.93 12.89
N VAL A 18 -17.89 -15.94 12.50
CA VAL A 18 -16.67 -15.74 11.69
C VAL A 18 -16.98 -15.10 10.34
N LEU A 19 -18.19 -15.28 9.79
CA LEU A 19 -18.61 -14.62 8.55
C LEU A 19 -18.67 -13.08 8.71
N MET A 20 -18.77 -12.56 9.94
CA MET A 20 -18.63 -11.14 10.22
C MET A 20 -17.26 -10.58 9.81
N GLY A 21 -16.25 -11.45 9.73
CA GLY A 21 -14.93 -11.12 9.20
C GLY A 21 -14.96 -10.61 7.75
N ILE A 22 -15.94 -11.02 6.93
CA ILE A 22 -16.11 -10.53 5.55
C ILE A 22 -16.51 -9.06 5.57
N VAL A 23 -17.46 -8.69 6.42
CA VAL A 23 -17.91 -7.30 6.59
C VAL A 23 -16.77 -6.44 7.14
N HIS A 24 -16.03 -6.97 8.12
CA HIS A 24 -14.87 -6.26 8.66
C HIS A 24 -13.77 -6.05 7.62
N GLY A 25 -13.47 -7.08 6.82
CA GLY A 25 -12.50 -7.01 5.73
C GLY A 25 -12.89 -5.97 4.67
N LYS A 26 -14.17 -5.92 4.28
CA LYS A 26 -14.70 -4.94 3.33
C LYS A 26 -14.52 -3.51 3.84
N LYS A 27 -14.89 -3.25 5.10
CA LYS A 27 -14.73 -1.93 5.74
C LYS A 27 -13.26 -1.50 5.82
N ARG A 28 -12.35 -2.43 6.15
CA ARG A 28 -10.91 -2.17 6.17
C ARG A 28 -10.38 -1.83 4.77
N TYR A 29 -10.77 -2.61 3.77
CA TYR A 29 -10.33 -2.39 2.38
C TYR A 29 -10.78 -1.04 1.85
N ASP A 30 -12.06 -0.69 2.02
CA ASP A 30 -12.61 0.58 1.53
C ASP A 30 -11.97 1.79 2.23
N HIS A 31 -11.51 1.64 3.48
CA HIS A 31 -10.76 2.68 4.19
C HIS A 31 -9.30 2.81 3.73
N SER A 32 -8.60 1.68 3.52
CA SER A 32 -7.18 1.68 3.17
C SER A 32 -6.92 2.01 1.70
N LYS A 33 -7.86 1.70 0.79
CA LYS A 33 -7.72 1.96 -0.65
C LYS A 33 -7.42 3.43 -1.00
N PRO A 34 -8.19 4.43 -0.55
CA PRO A 34 -7.91 5.84 -0.88
C PRO A 34 -6.57 6.33 -0.30
N ILE A 35 -6.17 5.80 0.86
CA ILE A 35 -4.88 6.15 1.49
C ILE A 35 -3.73 5.67 0.62
N ALA A 36 -3.79 4.42 0.13
CA ALA A 36 -2.77 3.87 -0.75
C ALA A 36 -2.69 4.61 -2.10
N GLU A 37 -3.83 5.02 -2.66
CA GLU A 37 -3.85 5.83 -3.88
C GLU A 37 -3.17 7.19 -3.66
N GLU A 38 -3.46 7.87 -2.56
CA GLU A 38 -2.84 9.17 -2.27
C GLU A 38 -1.33 9.03 -1.97
N GLU A 39 -0.91 8.02 -1.22
CA GLU A 39 0.50 7.72 -0.99
C GLU A 39 1.25 7.46 -2.30
N SER A 40 0.62 6.75 -3.26
CA SER A 40 1.22 6.51 -4.57
C SER A 40 1.39 7.79 -5.40
N ARG A 41 0.47 8.75 -5.26
CA ARG A 41 0.55 10.06 -5.93
C ARG A 41 1.65 10.91 -5.33
N ILE A 42 1.77 10.93 -4.01
CA ILE A 42 2.83 11.64 -3.29
C ILE A 42 4.20 11.07 -3.68
N ALA A 43 4.35 9.74 -3.68
CA ALA A 43 5.60 9.10 -4.08
C ALA A 43 6.01 9.43 -5.52
N ALA A 44 5.04 9.51 -6.45
CA ALA A 44 5.30 9.91 -7.83
C ALA A 44 5.73 11.39 -7.94
N GLU A 45 5.15 12.27 -7.11
CA GLU A 45 5.53 13.69 -7.05
C GLU A 45 6.94 13.88 -6.45
N GLU A 46 7.23 13.20 -5.34
CA GLU A 46 8.55 13.22 -4.71
C GLU A 46 9.64 12.70 -5.65
N LYS A 47 9.35 11.63 -6.38
CA LYS A 47 10.28 11.09 -7.38
C LYS A 47 10.61 12.11 -8.46
N LYS A 48 9.62 12.84 -8.99
CA LYS A 48 9.85 13.90 -9.99
C LYS A 48 10.70 15.04 -9.42
N LYS A 49 10.43 15.48 -8.18
CA LYS A 49 11.23 16.51 -7.51
C LYS A 49 12.66 16.05 -7.30
N CYS A 50 12.88 14.80 -6.89
CA CYS A 50 14.22 14.22 -6.78
C CYS A 50 14.94 14.19 -8.13
N GLU A 51 14.27 13.77 -9.20
CA GLU A 51 14.86 13.74 -10.55
C GLU A 51 15.22 15.15 -11.06
N GLU A 52 14.41 16.17 -10.78
CA GLU A 52 14.71 17.56 -11.14
C GLU A 52 15.91 18.10 -10.37
N MET A 53 15.96 17.88 -9.04
CA MET A 53 17.10 18.26 -8.22
C MET A 53 18.38 17.54 -8.65
N GLU A 54 18.29 16.27 -9.02
CA GLU A 54 19.41 15.50 -9.51
C GLU A 54 19.92 16.01 -10.86
N ARG A 55 19.02 16.41 -11.78
CA ARG A 55 19.41 17.04 -13.05
C ARG A 55 20.15 18.36 -12.84
N ILE A 56 19.66 19.20 -11.92
CA ILE A 56 20.31 20.47 -11.56
C ILE A 56 21.70 20.19 -10.95
N ALA A 57 21.79 19.25 -10.02
CA ALA A 57 23.05 18.87 -9.39
C ALA A 57 24.05 18.32 -10.42
N ARG A 58 23.61 17.48 -11.37
CA ARG A 58 24.45 16.96 -12.46
C ARG A 58 24.92 18.07 -13.38
N ALA A 59 24.06 19.01 -13.76
CA ALA A 59 24.42 20.14 -14.60
C ALA A 59 25.43 21.08 -13.92
N LEU A 60 25.25 21.34 -12.62
CA LEU A 60 26.21 22.12 -11.82
C LEU A 60 27.56 21.39 -11.67
N ALA A 61 27.53 20.07 -11.44
CA ALA A 61 28.73 19.27 -11.36
C ALA A 61 29.51 19.26 -12.68
N GLU A 62 28.83 19.19 -13.82
CA GLU A 62 29.46 19.22 -15.13
C GLU A 62 30.07 20.59 -15.45
N ALA A 63 29.34 21.68 -15.18
CA ALA A 63 29.85 23.04 -15.32
C ALA A 63 31.08 23.31 -14.43
N ASN A 64 31.12 22.75 -13.22
CA ASN A 64 32.26 22.87 -12.32
C ASN A 64 33.48 22.07 -12.81
N LYS A 65 33.28 20.85 -13.34
CA LYS A 65 34.38 20.09 -13.97
C LYS A 65 34.97 20.82 -15.17
N ASP A 66 34.12 21.38 -16.04
CA ASP A 66 34.55 22.17 -17.19
C ASP A 66 35.30 23.44 -16.77
N SER A 67 34.92 24.08 -15.66
CA SER A 67 35.64 25.24 -15.13
C SER A 67 36.95 24.87 -14.43
N MET A 68 37.09 23.65 -13.91
CA MET A 68 38.33 23.17 -13.29
C MET A 68 39.34 22.63 -14.32
N LEU A 69 38.90 22.22 -15.51
CA LEU A 69 39.74 21.67 -16.58
C LEU A 69 40.23 22.74 -17.58
N LYS A 70 39.92 24.02 -17.36
CA LYS A 70 40.29 25.15 -18.20
C LYS A 70 41.17 26.14 -17.45
#